data_AF-A0A7N2LCW4-F1
#
_entry.id   AF-A0A7N2LCW4-F1
#
_cell.length_a   1.000
_cell.length_b   1.000
_cell.length_c   1.000
_cell.angle_alpha   90.00
_cell.angle_beta   90.00
_cell.angle_gamma   90.00
#
_symmetry.space_group_name_H-M   'P 1'
#
loop_
_entity.id
_entity.type
_entity.pdbx_description
1 polymer ?
#
loop_
_entity_poly.entity_id
_entity_poly.type
_entity_poly.pdbx_seq_one_letter_code
_entity_poly.pdbx_strand_id
1 'polypeptide(L)'
;MISGGKPPITTLAASKFWTHQNSSKFQQISELFADIFTLSLSDHSSTHRIGNALLSMFVRFGDLGNAWYVFGKMEKRDVFSWNVLVGGYAKAGFLDEALDLYYRMLWVGIKPDVYTFPCVLRTCGGVPDLIRGREVHMHVLRFGFESDVDVVNALITMYVKCGDVQSAQLVFALVLLKLFF
;
A
#
# COMPACT_ATOMS: atom_id res chain seq x y z
N MET A 1 -5.59 -6.75 -18.10
CA MET A 1 -4.42 -7.65 -18.09
C MET A 1 -3.21 -6.86 -17.64
N ILE A 2 -2.78 -7.02 -16.37
CA ILE A 2 -1.51 -6.44 -15.88
C ILE A 2 -0.43 -7.49 -16.10
N SER A 3 -0.11 -7.76 -17.37
CA SER A 3 1.03 -8.59 -17.72
C SER A 3 2.19 -7.67 -18.11
N GLY A 4 3.16 -7.51 -17.21
CA GLY A 4 4.51 -7.06 -17.61
C GLY A 4 4.93 -5.62 -17.31
N GLY A 5 4.21 -4.85 -16.49
CA GLY A 5 4.73 -3.56 -16.01
C GLY A 5 5.93 -3.75 -15.08
N LYS A 6 7.07 -3.10 -15.36
CA LYS A 6 8.21 -3.03 -14.41
C LYS A 6 7.72 -2.54 -13.04
N PRO A 7 8.27 -3.07 -11.93
CA PRO A 7 7.97 -2.51 -10.61
C PRO A 7 8.29 -1.00 -10.64
N PRO A 8 7.49 -0.16 -9.99
CA PRO A 8 7.69 1.30 -10.00
C PRO A 8 9.01 1.75 -9.34
N ILE A 9 9.81 0.82 -8.81
CA ILE A 9 11.14 1.08 -8.26
C ILE A 9 12.12 1.39 -9.40
N THR A 10 12.16 2.64 -9.85
CA THR A 10 13.22 3.14 -10.74
C THR A 10 13.85 4.37 -10.14
N THR A 11 14.83 4.19 -9.25
CA THR A 11 16.15 4.86 -9.28
C THR A 11 16.90 4.64 -7.95
N LEU A 12 18.16 4.23 -8.06
CA LEU A 12 19.23 4.27 -7.05
C LEU A 12 19.09 3.46 -5.74
N ALA A 13 17.89 3.23 -5.18
CA ALA A 13 17.70 2.49 -3.93
C ALA A 13 17.87 0.97 -4.08
N ALA A 14 17.60 0.44 -5.28
CA ALA A 14 17.68 -0.99 -5.58
C ALA A 14 19.09 -1.57 -5.35
N SER A 15 20.16 -0.82 -5.62
CA SER A 15 21.53 -1.34 -5.48
C SER A 15 21.99 -1.49 -4.02
N LYS A 16 21.52 -0.63 -3.10
CA LYS A 16 21.84 -0.72 -1.66
C LYS A 16 20.95 -1.73 -0.93
N PHE A 17 19.71 -1.94 -1.40
CA PHE A 17 18.78 -2.90 -0.79
C PHE A 17 19.16 -4.36 -1.10
N TRP A 18 19.60 -4.64 -2.34
CA TRP A 18 20.03 -5.98 -2.77
C TRP A 18 21.25 -6.53 -2.01
N THR A 19 22.15 -5.68 -1.54
CA THR A 19 23.39 -6.14 -0.87
C THR A 19 23.17 -6.65 0.56
N HIS A 20 22.02 -6.36 1.20
CA HIS A 20 21.80 -6.67 2.61
C HIS A 20 20.90 -7.91 2.87
N GLN A 21 20.26 -8.47 1.83
CA GLN A 21 19.36 -9.64 1.92
C GLN A 21 20.03 -10.99 1.60
N ASN A 22 21.34 -11.00 1.36
CA ASN A 22 22.08 -12.17 0.87
C ASN A 22 22.47 -13.17 1.99
N SER A 23 21.48 -13.64 2.77
CA SER A 23 21.67 -14.76 3.69
C SER A 23 21.17 -16.06 3.04
N SER A 24 21.95 -17.15 3.16
CA SER A 24 21.66 -18.45 2.50
C SER A 24 20.27 -19.02 2.79
N LYS A 25 19.68 -18.69 3.96
CA LYS A 25 18.30 -19.05 4.32
C LYS A 25 17.25 -18.36 3.45
N PHE A 26 17.52 -17.13 3.02
CA PHE A 26 16.59 -16.31 2.24
C PHE A 26 16.47 -16.82 0.80
N GLN A 27 17.61 -17.25 0.24
CA GLN A 27 17.70 -17.79 -1.10
C GLN A 27 17.01 -19.16 -1.22
N GLN A 28 17.22 -20.04 -0.23
CA GLN A 28 16.50 -21.32 -0.13
C GLN A 28 14.99 -21.15 0.04
N ILE A 29 14.55 -20.16 0.82
CA ILE A 29 13.14 -19.79 0.96
C ILE A 29 12.59 -19.38 -0.42
N SER A 30 13.23 -18.43 -1.12
CA SER A 30 12.75 -17.97 -2.42
C SER A 30 12.66 -19.08 -3.48
N GLU A 31 13.61 -20.02 -3.49
CA GLU A 31 13.62 -21.16 -4.42
C GLU A 31 12.52 -22.18 -4.09
N LEU A 32 12.42 -22.60 -2.82
CA LEU A 32 11.39 -23.53 -2.36
C LEU A 32 9.96 -22.97 -2.59
N PHE A 33 9.80 -21.64 -2.49
CA PHE A 33 8.52 -20.98 -2.72
C PHE A 33 8.21 -20.73 -4.20
N ALA A 34 9.21 -20.50 -5.06
CA ALA A 34 9.01 -20.49 -6.51
C ALA A 34 8.46 -21.85 -7.00
N ASP A 35 8.96 -22.95 -6.42
CA ASP A 35 8.49 -24.30 -6.71
C ASP A 35 7.06 -24.55 -6.21
N ILE A 36 6.72 -24.14 -4.98
CA ILE A 36 5.33 -24.20 -4.45
C ILE A 36 4.37 -23.35 -5.31
N PHE A 37 4.82 -22.18 -5.78
CA PHE A 37 4.05 -21.29 -6.64
C PHE A 37 3.79 -21.91 -8.02
N THR A 38 4.76 -22.61 -8.61
CA THR A 38 4.57 -23.36 -9.86
C THR A 38 3.71 -24.61 -9.70
N LEU A 39 3.82 -25.33 -8.58
CA LEU A 39 3.07 -26.56 -8.32
C LEU A 39 1.60 -26.28 -7.97
N SER A 40 1.31 -25.15 -7.32
CA SER A 40 -0.05 -24.74 -6.90
C SER A 40 -0.93 -24.21 -8.04
N LEU A 41 -0.42 -23.99 -9.25
CA LEU A 41 -1.21 -23.55 -10.41
C LEU A 41 -2.23 -24.59 -10.91
N SER A 42 -2.27 -25.77 -10.29
CA SER A 42 -3.20 -26.87 -10.61
C SER A 42 -4.53 -26.84 -9.82
N ASP A 43 -4.66 -26.05 -8.74
CA ASP A 43 -5.90 -25.93 -7.95
C ASP A 43 -6.37 -24.47 -7.81
N HIS A 44 -7.40 -24.09 -8.58
CA HIS A 44 -7.79 -22.69 -8.85
C HIS A 44 -8.43 -21.93 -7.68
N SER A 45 -8.86 -22.59 -6.60
CA SER A 45 -9.55 -21.92 -5.47
C SER A 45 -8.61 -21.53 -4.32
N SER A 46 -7.48 -22.23 -4.16
CA SER A 46 -6.50 -22.07 -3.08
C SER A 46 -5.46 -20.99 -3.38
N THR A 47 -5.31 -20.60 -4.65
CA THR A 47 -4.27 -19.69 -5.17
C THR A 47 -4.35 -18.27 -4.62
N HIS A 48 -5.55 -17.73 -4.41
CA HIS A 48 -5.73 -16.35 -3.92
C HIS A 48 -5.20 -16.17 -2.48
N ARG A 49 -5.53 -17.10 -1.58
CA ARG A 49 -5.10 -17.04 -0.17
C ARG A 49 -3.59 -17.22 -0.04
N ILE A 50 -3.03 -18.17 -0.82
CA ILE A 50 -1.59 -18.40 -0.88
C ILE A 50 -0.88 -17.16 -1.46
N GLY A 51 -1.42 -16.55 -2.51
CA GLY A 51 -0.90 -15.31 -3.09
C GLY A 51 -0.83 -14.18 -2.04
N ASN A 52 -1.90 -13.96 -1.29
CA ASN A 52 -1.93 -12.95 -0.22
C ASN A 52 -0.96 -13.25 0.94
N ALA A 53 -0.81 -14.52 1.30
CA ALA A 53 0.15 -14.95 2.33
C ALA A 53 1.60 -14.73 1.88
N LEU A 54 1.94 -15.13 0.65
CA LEU A 54 3.26 -14.91 0.06
C LEU A 54 3.56 -13.42 -0.09
N LEU A 55 2.61 -12.64 -0.60
CA LEU A 55 2.74 -11.21 -0.73
C LEU A 55 3.05 -10.54 0.62
N SER A 56 2.29 -10.91 1.66
CA SER A 56 2.51 -10.42 3.03
C SER A 56 3.88 -10.83 3.56
N MET A 57 4.34 -12.03 3.26
CA MET A 57 5.63 -12.54 3.68
C MET A 57 6.79 -11.76 3.04
N PHE A 58 6.78 -11.62 1.70
CA PHE A 58 7.82 -10.86 0.99
C PHE A 58 7.87 -9.39 1.43
N VAL A 59 6.71 -8.74 1.59
CA VAL A 59 6.65 -7.36 2.12
C VAL A 59 7.23 -7.27 3.53
N ARG A 60 6.93 -8.22 4.43
CA ARG A 60 7.48 -8.24 5.80
C ARG A 60 8.99 -8.36 5.83
N PHE A 61 9.57 -9.07 4.86
CA PHE A 61 11.02 -9.17 4.74
C PHE A 61 11.67 -8.03 3.94
N GLY A 62 10.88 -7.09 3.42
CA GLY A 62 11.37 -5.96 2.61
C GLY A 62 11.70 -6.31 1.17
N ASP A 63 11.37 -7.51 0.70
CA ASP A 63 11.59 -7.93 -0.68
C ASP A 63 10.40 -7.50 -1.56
N LEU A 64 10.37 -6.21 -1.91
CA LEU A 64 9.32 -5.62 -2.73
C LEU A 64 9.35 -6.10 -4.18
N GLY A 65 10.49 -6.62 -4.66
CA GLY A 65 10.64 -7.17 -6.00
C GLY A 65 9.86 -8.48 -6.15
N ASN A 66 10.08 -9.42 -5.24
CA ASN A 66 9.32 -10.67 -5.24
C ASN A 66 7.85 -10.46 -4.83
N ALA A 67 7.56 -9.52 -3.93
CA ALA A 67 6.19 -9.11 -3.65
C ALA A 67 5.46 -8.64 -4.93
N TRP A 68 6.09 -7.78 -5.73
CA TRP A 68 5.53 -7.34 -7.02
C TRP A 68 5.38 -8.50 -8.02
N TYR A 69 6.35 -9.41 -8.08
CA TYR A 69 6.28 -10.57 -8.96
C TYR A 69 5.08 -11.47 -8.62
N VAL A 70 4.92 -11.85 -7.35
CA VAL A 70 3.77 -12.63 -6.87
C VAL A 70 2.47 -11.88 -7.17
N PHE A 71 2.41 -10.60 -6.83
CA PHE A 71 1.25 -9.76 -7.12
C PHE A 71 0.91 -9.74 -8.62
N GLY A 72 1.90 -9.66 -9.51
CA GLY A 72 1.74 -9.71 -10.96
C GLY A 72 1.25 -11.05 -11.51
N LYS A 73 1.52 -12.15 -10.79
CA LYS A 73 1.09 -13.50 -11.16
C LYS A 73 -0.26 -13.92 -10.59
N MET A 74 -0.79 -13.20 -9.60
CA MET A 74 -2.13 -13.46 -9.05
C MET A 74 -3.22 -13.24 -10.13
N GLU A 75 -4.12 -14.21 -10.29
CA GLU A 75 -5.26 -14.09 -11.19
C GLU A 75 -6.26 -13.04 -10.68
N LYS A 76 -6.61 -13.14 -9.39
CA LYS A 76 -7.49 -12.20 -8.68
C LYS A 76 -6.70 -11.45 -7.62
N ARG A 77 -6.92 -10.14 -7.54
CA ARG A 77 -6.33 -9.23 -6.54
C ARG A 77 -7.48 -8.52 -5.85
N ASP A 78 -7.54 -8.63 -4.54
CA ASP A 78 -8.53 -7.96 -3.71
C ASP A 78 -7.94 -6.74 -2.98
N VAL A 79 -8.78 -6.01 -2.26
CA VAL A 79 -8.38 -4.84 -1.46
C VAL A 79 -7.21 -5.15 -0.53
N PHE A 80 -7.18 -6.36 0.05
CA PHE A 80 -6.10 -6.80 0.92
C PHE A 80 -4.75 -6.86 0.17
N SER A 81 -4.71 -7.52 -1.00
CA SER A 81 -3.48 -7.63 -1.80
C SER A 81 -2.90 -6.25 -2.16
N TRP A 82 -3.77 -5.29 -2.50
CA TRP A 82 -3.37 -3.91 -2.78
C TRP A 82 -2.86 -3.20 -1.53
N ASN A 83 -3.56 -3.32 -0.41
CA ASN A 83 -3.16 -2.70 0.86
C ASN A 83 -1.82 -3.21 1.38
N VAL A 84 -1.55 -4.52 1.23
CA VAL A 84 -0.24 -5.10 1.59
C VAL A 84 0.86 -4.47 0.76
N LEU A 85 0.64 -4.31 -0.55
CA LEU A 85 1.64 -3.77 -1.45
C LEU A 85 1.85 -2.27 -1.23
N VAL A 86 0.78 -1.46 -1.21
CA VAL A 86 0.84 -0.02 -0.91
C VAL A 86 1.53 0.22 0.45
N GLY A 87 1.13 -0.53 1.47
CA GLY A 87 1.74 -0.48 2.80
C GLY A 87 3.21 -0.89 2.83
N GLY A 88 3.59 -1.88 2.03
CA GLY A 88 4.98 -2.32 1.88
C GLY A 88 5.87 -1.23 1.30
N TYR A 89 5.45 -0.63 0.19
CA TYR A 89 6.19 0.48 -0.45
C TYR A 89 6.28 1.70 0.47
N ALA A 90 5.16 2.08 1.10
CA ALA A 90 5.13 3.21 2.03
C ALA A 90 6.07 3.01 3.23
N LYS A 91 6.11 1.80 3.82
CA LYS A 91 7.02 1.48 4.95
C LYS A 91 8.48 1.45 4.54
N ALA A 92 8.78 1.08 3.30
CA ALA A 92 10.13 1.09 2.75
C ALA A 92 10.61 2.48 2.31
N GLY A 93 9.77 3.51 2.39
CA GLY A 93 10.10 4.89 2.02
C GLY A 93 9.87 5.22 0.54
N PHE A 94 9.32 4.31 -0.24
CA PHE A 94 8.92 4.52 -1.64
C PHE A 94 7.53 5.18 -1.68
N LEU A 95 7.46 6.44 -1.23
CA LEU A 95 6.21 7.13 -0.94
C LEU A 95 5.43 7.51 -2.22
N ASP A 96 6.13 7.96 -3.27
CA ASP A 96 5.51 8.25 -4.57
C ASP A 96 5.00 6.97 -5.24
N GLU A 97 5.78 5.89 -5.21
CA GLU A 97 5.36 4.60 -5.76
C GLU A 97 4.17 4.00 -5.01
N ALA A 98 4.10 4.19 -3.69
CA ALA A 98 2.95 3.78 -2.89
C ALA A 98 1.68 4.56 -3.29
N LEU A 99 1.79 5.86 -3.58
CA LEU A 99 0.69 6.68 -4.11
C LEU A 99 0.27 6.22 -5.50
N ASP A 100 1.23 5.96 -6.39
CA ASP A 100 0.95 5.44 -7.74
C ASP A 100 0.21 4.09 -7.67
N LEU A 101 0.59 3.21 -6.75
CA LEU A 101 -0.12 1.94 -6.51
C LEU A 101 -1.56 2.18 -6.02
N TYR A 102 -1.79 3.17 -5.17
CA TYR A 102 -3.13 3.55 -4.74
C TYR A 102 -3.98 4.09 -5.91
N TYR A 103 -3.44 4.98 -6.74
CA TYR A 103 -4.19 5.46 -7.91
C TYR A 103 -4.47 4.33 -8.91
N ARG A 104 -3.54 3.38 -9.08
CA ARG A 104 -3.75 2.18 -9.90
C ARG A 104 -4.86 1.28 -9.31
N MET A 105 -4.90 1.09 -8.00
CA MET A 105 -5.97 0.37 -7.30
C MET A 105 -7.35 0.97 -7.64
N LEU A 106 -7.47 2.30 -7.58
CA LEU A 106 -8.70 3.01 -7.98
C LEU A 106 -9.02 2.83 -9.47
N TRP A 107 -8.00 2.94 -10.34
CA TRP A 107 -8.17 2.85 -11.79
C TRP A 107 -8.67 1.47 -12.24
N VAL A 108 -8.22 0.39 -11.58
CA VAL A 108 -8.74 -0.97 -11.84
C VAL A 108 -10.07 -1.27 -11.13
N GLY A 109 -10.67 -0.27 -10.46
CA GLY A 109 -11.98 -0.38 -9.83
C GLY A 109 -11.99 -1.06 -8.46
N ILE A 110 -10.82 -1.25 -7.82
CA ILE A 110 -10.76 -1.78 -6.46
C ILE A 110 -11.04 -0.64 -5.48
N LYS A 111 -12.08 -0.80 -4.66
CA LYS A 111 -12.48 0.20 -3.66
C LYS A 111 -11.52 0.17 -2.47
N PRO A 112 -11.01 1.34 -2.03
CA PRO A 112 -10.27 1.47 -0.78
C PRO A 112 -11.12 1.05 0.42
N ASP A 113 -10.46 0.58 1.47
CA ASP A 113 -11.07 0.35 2.77
C ASP A 113 -10.46 1.25 3.85
N VAL A 114 -10.90 1.06 5.08
CA VAL A 114 -10.42 1.78 6.26
C VAL A 114 -8.91 1.67 6.47
N TYR A 115 -8.28 0.59 5.99
CA TYR A 115 -6.83 0.38 6.13
C TYR A 115 -6.02 1.05 5.01
N THR A 116 -6.64 1.32 3.86
CA THR A 116 -5.98 1.99 2.73
C THR A 116 -5.61 3.44 3.08
N PHE A 117 -6.58 4.22 3.58
CA PHE A 117 -6.41 5.67 3.74
C PHE A 117 -5.30 6.09 4.73
N PRO A 118 -5.16 5.48 5.93
CA PRO A 118 -4.09 5.85 6.85
C PRO A 118 -2.70 5.61 6.25
N CYS A 119 -2.58 4.60 5.38
CA CYS A 119 -1.34 4.33 4.68
C CYS A 119 -1.03 5.41 3.62
N VAL A 120 -2.01 5.76 2.80
CA VAL A 120 -1.85 6.73 1.70
C VAL A 120 -1.73 8.16 2.22
N LEU A 121 -2.43 8.52 3.29
CA LEU A 121 -2.29 9.84 3.91
C LEU A 121 -0.91 10.03 4.55
N ARG A 122 -0.33 8.94 5.06
CA ARG A 122 1.04 8.95 5.58
C ARG A 122 2.06 9.23 4.48
N THR A 123 1.87 8.71 3.26
CA THR A 123 2.78 8.98 2.14
C THR A 123 2.73 10.45 1.74
N CYS A 124 1.55 11.06 1.64
CA CYS A 124 1.39 12.50 1.37
C CYS A 124 1.99 13.40 2.47
N GLY A 125 1.99 12.96 3.73
CA GLY A 125 2.65 13.68 4.82
C GLY A 125 4.15 13.39 4.93
N GLY A 126 4.65 12.31 4.32
CA GLY A 126 6.06 11.90 4.38
C GLY A 126 6.94 12.65 3.38
N VAL A 127 6.43 12.83 2.15
CA VAL A 127 6.89 13.87 1.22
C VAL A 127 5.75 14.88 1.17
N PRO A 128 5.85 16.04 1.86
CA PRO A 128 4.75 17.00 1.96
C PRO A 128 4.18 17.38 0.59
N ASP A 129 3.05 16.75 0.23
CA ASP A 129 2.33 16.91 -1.03
C ASP A 129 0.87 17.21 -0.71
N LEU A 130 0.60 18.51 -0.47
CA LEU A 130 -0.72 18.99 -0.09
C LEU A 130 -1.76 18.77 -1.19
N ILE A 131 -1.35 18.77 -2.46
CA ILE A 131 -2.24 18.61 -3.60
C ILE A 131 -2.81 17.19 -3.59
N ARG A 132 -1.94 16.18 -3.60
CA ARG A 132 -2.37 14.77 -3.50
C ARG A 132 -3.03 14.48 -2.15
N GLY A 133 -2.58 15.09 -1.06
CA GLY A 133 -3.24 15.01 0.25
C GLY A 133 -4.71 15.43 0.21
N ARG A 134 -5.03 16.54 -0.46
CA ARG A 134 -6.41 17.02 -0.63
C ARG A 134 -7.24 16.11 -1.53
N GLU A 135 -6.67 15.57 -2.59
CA GLU A 135 -7.35 14.57 -3.44
C GLU A 135 -7.71 13.31 -2.64
N VAL A 136 -6.77 12.80 -1.84
CA VAL A 136 -7.01 11.64 -0.97
C VAL A 136 -8.07 11.96 0.08
N HIS A 137 -8.09 13.18 0.65
CA HIS A 137 -9.18 13.61 1.54
C HIS A 137 -10.54 13.61 0.83
N MET A 138 -10.62 14.08 -0.42
CA MET A 138 -11.86 13.97 -1.20
C MET A 138 -12.29 12.52 -1.41
N HIS A 139 -11.34 11.60 -1.58
CA HIS A 139 -11.65 10.17 -1.65
C HIS A 139 -12.17 9.63 -0.30
N VAL A 140 -11.60 10.05 0.83
CA VAL A 140 -12.12 9.68 2.17
C VAL A 140 -13.60 10.03 2.28
N LEU A 141 -13.98 11.26 1.91
CA LEU A 141 -15.37 11.72 1.92
C LEU A 141 -16.24 10.92 0.93
N ARG A 142 -15.74 10.71 -0.29
CA ARG A 142 -16.47 10.00 -1.35
C ARG A 142 -16.76 8.54 -1.00
N PHE A 143 -15.85 7.89 -0.28
CA PHE A 143 -16.00 6.49 0.12
C PHE A 143 -16.64 6.32 1.52
N GLY A 144 -16.96 7.42 2.22
CA GLY A 144 -17.71 7.40 3.48
C GLY A 144 -16.87 7.11 4.72
N PHE A 145 -15.58 7.47 4.71
CA PHE A 145 -14.65 7.22 5.81
C PHE A 145 -14.35 8.46 6.67
N GLU A 146 -15.09 9.54 6.50
CA GLU A 146 -14.90 10.81 7.23
C GLU A 146 -15.37 10.79 8.69
N SER A 147 -15.89 9.65 9.14
CA SER A 147 -16.24 9.40 10.55
C SER A 147 -15.32 8.37 11.19
N ASP A 148 -14.41 7.75 10.44
CA ASP A 148 -13.49 6.77 10.97
C ASP A 148 -12.33 7.47 11.70
N VAL A 149 -12.12 7.12 12.96
CA VAL A 149 -11.17 7.81 13.85
C VAL A 149 -9.73 7.66 13.35
N ASP A 150 -9.35 6.49 12.84
CA ASP A 150 -7.98 6.24 12.36
C ASP A 150 -7.72 7.00 11.06
N VAL A 151 -8.70 7.01 10.15
CA VAL A 151 -8.62 7.78 8.90
C VAL A 151 -8.54 9.28 9.18
N VAL A 152 -9.37 9.79 10.09
CA VAL A 152 -9.38 11.23 10.40
C VAL A 152 -8.12 11.67 11.14
N ASN A 153 -7.59 10.86 12.05
CA ASN A 153 -6.30 11.12 12.69
C ASN A 153 -5.15 11.18 11.66
N ALA A 154 -5.19 10.30 10.65
CA ALA A 154 -4.24 10.34 9.56
C ALA A 154 -4.39 11.60 8.69
N LEU A 155 -5.63 12.07 8.44
CA LEU A 155 -5.89 13.33 7.72
C LEU A 155 -5.31 14.54 8.46
N ILE A 156 -5.57 14.65 9.76
CA ILE A 156 -5.06 15.74 10.60
C ILE A 156 -3.53 15.74 10.55
N THR A 157 -2.91 14.56 10.75
CA THR A 157 -1.46 14.40 10.70
C THR A 157 -0.89 14.81 9.34
N MET A 158 -1.54 14.41 8.25
CA MET A 158 -1.13 14.76 6.88
C MET A 158 -1.17 16.28 6.67
N TYR A 159 -2.27 16.95 7.03
CA TYR A 159 -2.41 18.41 6.88
C TYR A 159 -1.37 19.18 7.70
N VAL A 160 -1.14 18.77 8.96
CA VAL A 160 -0.09 19.36 9.80
C VAL A 160 1.29 19.21 9.15
N LYS A 161 1.63 18.02 8.65
CA LYS A 161 2.92 17.78 7.98
C LYS A 161 3.06 18.53 6.66
N CYS A 162 1.96 18.81 5.97
CA CYS A 162 1.92 19.65 4.78
C CYS A 162 1.90 21.16 5.07
N GLY A 163 1.89 21.57 6.34
CA GLY A 163 1.87 22.98 6.75
C GLY A 163 0.50 23.66 6.70
N ASP A 164 -0.57 22.94 6.35
CA ASP A 164 -1.94 23.48 6.28
C ASP A 164 -2.68 23.22 7.60
N VAL A 165 -2.22 23.92 8.65
CA VAL A 165 -2.73 23.79 10.02
C VAL A 165 -4.22 24.18 10.12
N GLN A 166 -4.67 25.11 9.28
CA GLN A 166 -6.07 25.53 9.25
C GLN A 166 -6.98 24.37 8.84
N SER A 167 -6.64 23.66 7.76
CA SER A 167 -7.38 22.47 7.36
C SER A 167 -7.33 21.37 8.43
N ALA A 168 -6.18 21.18 9.09
CA ALA A 168 -6.07 20.22 10.20
C ALA A 168 -7.03 20.55 11.36
N GLN A 169 -7.14 21.83 11.74
CA GLN A 169 -8.06 22.29 12.78
C GLN A 169 -9.53 22.10 12.38
N LEU A 170 -9.88 22.38 11.13
CA LEU A 170 -11.24 22.16 10.61
C LEU A 170 -11.62 20.68 10.67
N VAL A 171 -10.73 19.80 10.22
CA VAL A 171 -10.95 18.34 10.29
C VAL A 171 -11.09 17.89 11.75
N PHE A 172 -10.24 18.37 12.66
CA PHE A 172 -10.35 18.05 14.09
C PHE A 172 -11.65 18.54 14.73
N ALA A 173 -12.09 19.76 14.40
CA ALA A 173 -13.35 20.31 14.91
C ALA A 173 -14.56 19.48 14.44
N LEU A 174 -14.55 19.00 13.19
CA LEU A 174 -15.61 18.13 12.66
C LEU A 174 -15.74 16.81 13.42
N VAL A 175 -14.63 16.24 13.90
CA VAL A 175 -14.65 15.04 14.74
C VAL A 175 -15.30 15.31 16.09
N LEU A 176 -14.91 16.41 16.74
CA LEU A 176 -15.46 16.78 18.05
C LEU A 176 -16.97 17.01 17.97
N LEU A 177 -17.45 17.71 16.94
CA LEU A 177 -18.89 17.95 16.76
C LEU A 177 -19.71 16.67 16.61
N LYS A 178 -19.15 15.59 16.05
CA LYS A 178 -19.82 14.28 15.93
C LYS A 178 -19.81 13.44 17.22
N LEU A 179 -18.96 13.76 18.19
CA LEU A 179 -18.91 13.05 19.47
C LEU A 179 -19.89 13.60 20.51
N PHE A 180 -20.45 14.80 20.27
CA PHE A 180 -21.34 15.50 21.20
C PHE A 180 -22.80 15.58 20.74
N PHE A 181 -23.16 15.02 19.59
CA PHE A 181 -24.52 14.92 19.06
C PHE A 181 -24.77 13.54 18.47
#